data_AF-A0ABD5DV92-F1
#
_entry.id   AF-A0ABD5DV92-F1
#
_cell.length_a   1.000
_cell.length_b   1.000
_cell.length_c   1.000
_cell.angle_alpha   90.00
_cell.angle_beta   90.00
_cell.angle_gamma   90.00
#
_symmetry.space_group_name_H-M   'P 1'
#
loop_
_entity.id
_entity.type
_entity.pdbx_description
1 polymer ?
#
loop_
_entity_poly.entity_id
_entity_poly.type
_entity_poly.pdbx_seq_one_letter_code
_entity_poly.pdbx_strand_id
1 'polypeptide(L)' 'RRVHARVMTLLEQGIPERPARFIRALQHYYQTPPLTAKHFPWPEDLH' A
#
# COMPACT_ATOMS: atom_id res chain seq x y z
N ARG A 1 -12.36 -2.10 -6.78
CA ARG A 1 -11.66 -2.19 -8.08
C ARG A 1 -10.80 -0.94 -8.36
N ARG A 2 -11.37 0.28 -8.45
CA ARG A 2 -10.61 1.52 -8.74
C ARG A 2 -9.49 1.86 -7.73
N VAL A 3 -9.76 1.67 -6.43
CA VAL A 3 -8.76 1.93 -5.37
C VAL A 3 -7.56 0.99 -5.48
N HIS A 4 -7.82 -0.32 -5.68
CA HIS A 4 -6.76 -1.31 -5.88
C HIS A 4 -5.87 -0.95 -7.08
N ALA A 5 -6.46 -0.63 -8.23
CA ALA A 5 -5.69 -0.20 -9.40
C ALA A 5 -4.81 1.03 -9.10
N ARG A 6 -5.34 2.02 -8.36
CA ARG A 6 -4.57 3.20 -7.96
C ARG A 6 -3.42 2.86 -7.02
N VAL A 7 -3.62 1.93 -6.08
CA VAL A 7 -2.56 1.45 -5.18
C VAL A 7 -1.46 0.75 -5.97
N MET A 8 -1.81 -0.12 -6.92
CA MET A 8 -0.82 -0.79 -7.78
C MET A 8 0.00 0.21 -8.59
N THR A 9 -0.66 1.20 -9.22
CA THR A 9 0.06 2.27 -9.93
C THR A 9 1.00 3.06 -9.02
N LEU A 10 0.62 3.34 -7.76
CA LEU A 10 1.49 4.03 -6.80
C LEU A 10 2.66 3.15 -6.33
N LEU A 11 2.47 1.83 -6.24
CA LEU A 11 3.55 0.89 -5.94
C LEU A 11 4.54 0.77 -7.10
N GLU A 12 4.06 0.81 -8.34
CA GLU A 12 4.89 0.70 -9.56
C GLU A 12 5.59 2.02 -9.91
N GLN A 13 4.87 3.14 -9.91
CA GLN A 13 5.41 4.47 -10.29
C GLN A 13 6.14 5.17 -9.13
N GLY A 14 6.02 4.64 -7.91
CA GLY A 14 6.59 5.20 -6.70
C GLY A 14 5.59 6.06 -5.93
N ILE A 15 5.65 5.93 -4.60
CA ILE A 15 4.77 6.66 -3.68
C ILE A 15 5.35 8.07 -3.47
N PRO A 16 4.53 9.13 -3.58
CA PRO A 16 4.98 10.49 -3.30
C PRO A 16 5.59 10.64 -1.90
N GLU A 17 6.49 11.60 -1.71
CA GLU A 17 7.33 11.67 -0.52
C GLU A 17 6.53 11.83 0.79
N ARG A 18 5.47 12.63 0.78
CA ARG A 18 4.59 12.84 1.94
C ARG A 18 3.88 11.55 2.39
N PRO A 19 3.13 10.83 1.52
CA PRO A 19 2.53 9.55 1.90
C PRO A 19 3.58 8.47 2.22
N ALA A 20 4.72 8.45 1.52
CA ALA A 20 5.78 7.49 1.82
C ALA A 20 6.33 7.66 3.25
N ARG A 21 6.54 8.90 3.69
CA ARG A 21 6.99 9.22 5.05
C ARG A 21 5.95 8.82 6.10
N PHE A 22 4.67 9.04 5.82
CA PHE A 22 3.59 8.61 6.73
C PHE A 22 3.50 7.09 6.84
N ILE A 23 3.59 6.37 5.71
CA ILE A 23 3.61 4.90 5.67
C ILE A 23 4.77 4.35 6.50
N ARG A 24 5.98 4.90 6.34
CA ARG A 24 7.15 4.47 7.13
C ARG A 24 6.96 4.71 8.63
N ALA A 25 6.35 5.82 9.02
CA ALA A 25 6.05 6.10 10.42
C ALA A 25 5.04 5.08 10.99
N LEU A 26 4.00 4.73 10.22
CA LEU A 26 3.05 3.68 10.61
C LEU A 26 3.72 2.30 10.70
N GLN A 27 4.60 1.97 9.75
CA GLN A 27 5.36 0.72 9.78
C GLN A 27 6.25 0.61 11.00
N HIS A 28 6.95 1.69 11.34
CA HIS A 28 7.80 1.74 12.53
C HIS A 28 6.96 1.64 13.82
N TYR A 29 5.84 2.36 13.89
CA TYR A 29 4.99 2.39 15.09
C TYR A 29 4.29 1.06 15.35
N TYR A 30 3.69 0.47 14.32
CA TYR A 30 2.96 -0.79 14.41
C TYR A 30 3.85 -2.02 14.16
N GLN A 31 5.16 -1.83 13.95
CA GLN A 31 6.13 -2.87 13.59
C GLN A 31 5.66 -3.75 12.44
N THR A 32 4.99 -3.14 11.45
CA THR A 32 4.44 -3.87 10.31
C THR A 32 5.50 -4.09 9.22
N PRO A 33 5.47 -5.23 8.53
CA PRO A 33 6.39 -5.52 7.44
C PRO A 33 6.21 -4.54 6.27
N PRO A 34 7.19 -4.46 5.35
CA PRO A 34 7.10 -3.61 4.16
C PRO A 34 5.80 -3.85 3.39
N LEU A 35 5.17 -2.78 2.90
CA LEU A 35 3.97 -2.88 2.07
C LEU A 35 4.32 -3.63 0.79
N THR A 36 3.58 -4.71 0.54
CA THR A 36 3.66 -5.47 -0.70
C THR A 36 2.28 -5.51 -1.35
N ALA A 37 2.25 -5.72 -2.67
CA ALA A 37 0.99 -5.86 -3.41
C ALA A 37 0.08 -6.95 -2.83
N LYS A 38 0.66 -7.98 -2.20
CA LYS A 38 -0.05 -9.10 -1.56
C LYS A 38 -0.93 -8.66 -0.38
N HIS A 39 -0.66 -7.51 0.25
CA HIS A 39 -1.49 -6.97 1.34
C HIS A 39 -2.77 -6.30 0.83
N PHE A 40 -2.88 -6.07 -0.49
CA PHE A 40 -4.06 -5.47 -1.11
C PHE A 40 -4.70 -6.51 -2.04
N PRO A 41 -5.48 -7.48 -1.51
CA PRO A 41 -6.18 -8.44 -2.35
C PRO A 41 -7.19 -7.74 -3.26
N TRP A 42 -7.50 -8.35 -4.40
CA TRP A 42 -8.53 -7.81 -5.27
C TRP A 42 -9.87 -7.89 -4.53
N PRO A 43 -10.75 -6.88 -4.65
CA PRO A 43 -12.01 -6.86 -3.90
C PRO A 43 -12.97 -8.01 -4.18
N GLU A 44 -12.73 -8.83 -5.20
CA GLU A 44 -13.50 -10.07 -5.43
C GLU A 44 -12.93 -11.25 -4.64
N ASP A 45 -11.68 -11.18 -4.18
CA ASP A 45 -11.04 -12.20 -3.34
C ASP A 45 -11.37 -11.99 -1.84
N LEU A 46 -12.04 -10.89 -1.49
CA LEU A 46 -12.58 -10.62 -0.16
C LEU A 46 -13.99 -11.22 -0.07
N HIS A 47 -14.07 -12.55 0.05
CA HIS A 47 -15.30 -13.29 0.29
C HIS A 47 -15.71 -13.28 1.78
#